data_AF-A0A7Y3IC96-F1
#
_entry.id   AF-A0A7Y3IC96-F1
#
_cell.length_a   1.000
_cell.length_b   1.000
_cell.length_c   1.000
_cell.angle_alpha   90.00
_cell.angle_beta   90.00
_cell.angle_gamma   90.00
#
_symmetry.space_group_name_H-M   'P 1'
#
loop_
_entity.id
_entity.type
_entity.pdbx_description
1 polymer ?
#
loop_
_entity_poly.entity_id
_entity_poly.type
_entity_poly.pdbx_seq_one_letter_code
_entity_poly.pdbx_strand_id
1 'polypeptide(L)'
;TIATRACRRMERLRAGQPSHMETWEGRPERGEVLPSTEPGPLELAEREEVVEWVRHTVAGLPEHHRLPLLLKDLEGLSISEVAAILDLQEATVKTRLHRGRMALASALTGQPVAESHTPEGAGAQACLDLLQARMDAGNRGVPFPIPKVVVCDHCRRTLEALHRVSDACAAMSADSMTPSESQALLQSIRGLLSTRND
;
A
#
# COMPACT_ATOMS: atom_id res chain seq x y z
N THR A 1 -46.76 -0.78 -54.68
CA THR A 1 -47.63 0.32 -54.19
C THR A 1 -46.86 1.18 -53.19
N ILE A 2 -47.34 2.39 -52.86
CA ILE A 2 -46.71 3.29 -51.86
C ILE A 2 -46.50 2.56 -50.52
N ALA A 3 -47.47 1.71 -50.13
CA ALA A 3 -47.39 0.85 -48.96
C ALA A 3 -46.15 -0.07 -48.95
N THR A 4 -45.82 -0.73 -50.07
CA THR A 4 -44.66 -1.62 -50.17
C THR A 4 -43.33 -0.88 -49.97
N ARG A 5 -43.24 0.36 -50.49
CA ARG A 5 -42.03 1.18 -50.35
C ARG A 5 -41.89 1.75 -48.93
N ALA A 6 -43.00 2.04 -48.26
CA ALA A 6 -43.01 2.47 -46.86
C ALA A 6 -42.58 1.33 -45.91
N CYS A 7 -43.12 0.12 -46.07
CA CYS A 7 -42.71 -1.06 -45.28
C CYS A 7 -41.20 -1.32 -45.38
N ARG A 8 -40.66 -1.39 -46.60
CA ARG A 8 -39.22 -1.58 -46.82
C ARG A 8 -38.33 -0.46 -46.28
N ARG A 9 -38.86 0.74 -46.03
CA ARG A 9 -38.14 1.86 -45.41
C ARG A 9 -38.13 1.75 -43.89
N MET A 10 -39.23 1.25 -43.30
CA MET A 10 -39.34 1.01 -41.86
C MET A 10 -38.56 -0.23 -41.41
N GLU A 11 -38.42 -1.23 -42.28
CA GLU A 11 -37.61 -2.44 -42.05
C GLU A 11 -36.10 -2.21 -42.15
N ARG A 12 -35.65 -1.03 -42.62
CA ARG A 12 -34.23 -0.70 -42.56
C ARG A 12 -33.86 -0.34 -41.13
N LEU A 13 -33.12 -1.24 -40.48
CA LEU A 13 -32.44 -0.96 -39.22
C LEU A 13 -31.68 0.36 -39.34
N ARG A 14 -31.91 1.27 -38.39
CA ARG A 14 -31.10 2.49 -38.29
C ARG A 14 -29.66 2.09 -37.97
N ALA A 15 -28.67 2.79 -38.53
CA ALA A 15 -27.27 2.51 -38.20
C ALA A 15 -27.08 2.56 -36.67
N GLY A 16 -26.63 1.44 -36.09
CA GLY A 16 -26.46 1.26 -34.64
C GLY A 16 -27.59 0.52 -33.92
N GLN A 17 -28.67 0.13 -34.61
CA GLN A 17 -29.74 -0.66 -34.00
C GLN A 17 -29.36 -2.15 -33.95
N PRO A 18 -29.33 -2.79 -32.77
CA PRO A 18 -29.05 -4.21 -32.67
C PRO A 18 -30.10 -5.01 -33.45
N SER A 19 -29.65 -6.01 -34.21
CA SER A 19 -30.48 -6.81 -35.11
C SER A 19 -31.52 -7.68 -34.40
N HIS A 20 -31.42 -7.79 -33.08
CA HIS A 20 -32.29 -8.60 -32.23
C HIS A 20 -32.47 -7.87 -30.89
N MET A 21 -33.72 -7.64 -30.50
CA MET A 21 -34.04 -7.20 -29.14
C MET A 21 -34.32 -8.47 -28.34
N GLU A 22 -33.38 -8.85 -27.46
CA GLU A 22 -33.57 -10.02 -26.61
C GLU A 22 -34.78 -9.81 -25.70
N THR A 23 -35.72 -10.75 -25.76
CA THR A 23 -36.85 -10.86 -24.83
C THR A 23 -36.30 -11.07 -23.42
N TRP A 24 -36.81 -10.30 -22.46
CA TRP A 24 -36.39 -10.25 -21.04
C TRP A 24 -36.45 -11.61 -20.29
N GLU A 25 -36.89 -12.69 -20.93
CA GLU A 25 -36.98 -14.03 -20.34
C GLU A 25 -35.73 -14.92 -20.55
N GLY A 26 -34.69 -14.40 -21.22
CA GLY A 26 -33.37 -15.02 -21.23
C GLY A 26 -32.44 -14.26 -20.30
N ARG A 27 -32.10 -14.84 -19.14
CA ARG A 27 -30.96 -14.34 -18.35
C ARG A 27 -29.77 -14.29 -19.30
N PRO A 28 -29.15 -13.12 -19.56
CA PRO A 28 -27.96 -13.10 -20.39
C PRO A 28 -26.99 -14.09 -19.75
N GLU A 29 -26.43 -15.01 -20.54
CA GLU A 29 -25.13 -15.54 -20.20
C GLU A 29 -24.28 -14.30 -20.03
N ARG A 30 -24.05 -13.90 -18.76
CA ARG A 30 -23.17 -12.80 -18.44
C ARG A 30 -21.85 -13.20 -19.09
N GLY A 31 -21.55 -12.66 -20.27
CA GLY A 31 -20.18 -12.50 -20.69
C GLY A 31 -19.49 -11.94 -19.46
N GLU A 32 -18.54 -12.71 -18.91
CA GLU A 32 -17.90 -12.37 -17.65
C GLU A 32 -17.45 -10.92 -17.77
N VAL A 33 -18.14 -10.03 -17.06
CA VAL A 33 -17.68 -8.66 -16.90
C VAL A 33 -16.47 -8.83 -16.02
N LEU A 34 -15.31 -8.97 -16.66
CA LEU A 34 -14.04 -9.00 -15.97
C LEU A 34 -13.98 -7.67 -15.22
N PRO A 35 -13.89 -7.68 -13.87
CA PRO A 35 -13.79 -6.45 -13.12
C PRO A 35 -12.61 -5.65 -13.67
N SER A 36 -12.79 -4.33 -13.80
CA SER A 36 -11.69 -3.42 -14.11
C SER A 36 -10.56 -3.69 -13.11
N THR A 37 -9.35 -3.90 -13.63
CA THR A 37 -8.14 -3.97 -12.81
C THR A 37 -7.68 -2.59 -12.34
N GLU A 38 -8.20 -1.52 -12.94
CA GLU A 38 -7.92 -0.15 -12.52
C GLU A 38 -8.84 0.26 -11.37
N PRO A 39 -8.30 0.92 -10.33
CA PRO A 39 -9.07 1.32 -9.17
C PRO A 39 -10.15 2.33 -9.53
N GLY A 40 -11.31 2.19 -8.90
CA GLY A 40 -12.45 3.08 -9.12
C GLY A 40 -12.23 4.48 -8.50
N PRO A 41 -13.05 5.48 -8.88
CA PRO A 41 -12.96 6.83 -8.31
C PRO A 41 -13.10 6.87 -6.78
N LEU A 42 -13.94 5.99 -6.21
CA LEU A 42 -14.10 5.86 -4.76
C LEU A 42 -12.82 5.32 -4.10
N GLU A 43 -12.23 4.26 -4.67
CA GLU A 43 -11.00 3.65 -4.13
C GLU A 43 -9.81 4.61 -4.19
N LEU A 44 -9.74 5.45 -5.25
CA LEU A 44 -8.74 6.52 -5.34
C LEU A 44 -8.94 7.57 -4.25
N ALA A 45 -10.16 8.04 -4.02
CA ALA A 45 -10.46 9.00 -2.96
C ALA A 45 -10.15 8.43 -1.56
N GLU A 46 -10.54 7.18 -1.28
CA GLU A 46 -10.21 6.49 -0.02
C GLU A 46 -8.70 6.38 0.18
N ARG A 47 -7.95 6.08 -0.89
CA ARG A 47 -6.49 6.02 -0.85
C ARG A 47 -5.86 7.38 -0.58
N GLU A 48 -6.35 8.45 -1.21
CA GLU A 48 -5.89 9.82 -0.96
C GLU A 48 -6.13 10.26 0.49
N GLU A 49 -7.30 9.95 1.05
CA GLU A 49 -7.62 10.22 2.46
C GLU A 49 -6.65 9.52 3.41
N VAL A 50 -6.36 8.24 3.16
CA VAL A 50 -5.39 7.47 3.94
C VAL A 50 -3.99 8.05 3.81
N VAL A 51 -3.58 8.42 2.60
CA VAL A 51 -2.27 9.03 2.32
C VAL A 51 -2.11 10.35 3.08
N GLU A 52 -3.10 11.24 3.02
CA GLU A 52 -3.03 12.54 3.68
C GLU A 52 -3.02 12.40 5.20
N TRP A 53 -3.81 11.48 5.73
CA TRP A 53 -3.79 11.16 7.15
C TRP A 53 -2.42 10.61 7.59
N VAL A 54 -1.79 9.73 6.79
CA VAL A 54 -0.46 9.19 7.10
C VAL A 54 0.58 10.29 7.07
N ARG A 55 0.55 11.21 6.09
CA ARG A 55 1.41 12.39 6.04
C ARG A 55 1.35 13.21 7.32
N HIS A 56 0.13 13.52 7.76
CA HIS A 56 -0.09 14.30 8.99
C HIS A 56 0.47 13.58 10.22
N THR A 57 0.22 12.27 10.32
CA THR A 57 0.68 11.46 11.44
C THR A 57 2.20 11.33 11.48
N VAL A 58 2.84 11.09 10.34
CA VAL A 58 4.31 11.06 10.21
C VAL A 58 4.92 12.39 10.62
N ALA A 59 4.30 13.52 10.26
CA ALA A 59 4.76 14.84 10.67
C ALA A 59 4.69 15.05 12.20
N GLY A 60 3.71 14.44 12.87
CA GLY A 60 3.56 14.47 14.33
C GLY A 60 4.51 13.53 15.09
N LEU A 61 5.24 12.64 14.41
CA LEU A 61 6.18 11.73 15.08
C LEU A 61 7.43 12.46 15.57
N PRO A 62 7.99 12.05 16.73
CA PRO A 62 9.30 12.51 17.17
C PRO A 62 10.36 12.31 16.08
N GLU A 63 11.24 13.30 15.92
CA GLU A 63 12.21 13.35 14.83
C GLU A 63 13.08 12.09 14.72
N HIS A 64 13.45 11.51 15.86
CA HIS A 64 14.26 10.30 15.94
C HIS A 64 13.57 9.04 15.37
N HIS A 65 12.23 9.01 15.28
CA HIS A 65 11.48 7.97 14.58
C HIS A 65 11.10 8.39 13.15
N ARG A 66 10.79 9.67 12.95
CA ARG A 66 10.36 10.25 11.68
C ARG A 66 11.44 10.16 10.60
N LEU A 67 12.68 10.56 10.90
CA LEU A 67 13.76 10.61 9.91
C LEU A 67 14.11 9.22 9.34
N PRO A 68 14.35 8.18 10.15
CA PRO A 68 14.57 6.83 9.62
C PRO A 68 13.41 6.35 8.74
N LEU A 69 12.17 6.62 9.16
CA LEU A 69 10.98 6.17 8.45
C LEU A 69 10.84 6.84 7.09
N LEU A 70 11.05 8.15 7.00
CA LEU A 70 11.03 8.88 5.74
C LEU A 70 12.10 8.35 4.77
N LEU A 71 13.34 8.20 5.24
CA LEU A 71 14.44 7.71 4.40
C LEU A 71 14.26 6.24 3.96
N LYS A 72 13.71 5.38 4.82
CA LYS A 72 13.53 3.95 4.52
C LYS A 72 12.25 3.67 3.73
N ASP A 73 11.12 4.18 4.19
CA ASP A 73 9.79 3.77 3.75
C ASP A 73 9.22 4.69 2.65
N LEU A 74 9.66 5.95 2.57
CA LEU A 74 9.28 6.87 1.48
C LEU A 74 10.36 6.93 0.40
N GLU A 75 11.62 7.14 0.77
CA GLU A 75 12.73 7.24 -0.20
C GLU A 75 13.32 5.87 -0.63
N GLY A 76 12.93 4.78 0.04
CA GLY A 76 13.36 3.43 -0.32
C GLY A 76 14.83 3.10 -0.06
N LEU A 77 15.54 3.90 0.76
CA LEU A 77 16.94 3.63 1.10
C LEU A 77 17.10 2.34 1.91
N SER A 78 18.28 1.73 1.86
CA SER A 78 18.66 0.58 2.68
C SER A 78 18.98 0.99 4.11
N ILE A 79 18.96 0.04 5.05
CA ILE A 79 19.26 0.32 6.46
C ILE A 79 20.68 0.87 6.64
N SER A 80 21.65 0.37 5.88
CA SER A 80 23.04 0.83 5.91
C SER A 80 23.18 2.28 5.42
N GLU A 81 22.48 2.65 4.34
CA GLU A 81 22.45 4.04 3.84
C GLU A 81 21.81 4.97 4.87
N VAL A 82 20.68 4.58 5.45
CA VAL A 82 20.00 5.36 6.51
C VAL A 82 20.91 5.53 7.73
N ALA A 83 21.60 4.47 8.14
CA ALA A 83 22.57 4.48 9.22
C ALA A 83 23.71 5.47 8.96
N ALA A 84 24.27 5.47 7.74
CA ALA A 84 25.32 6.39 7.34
C ALA A 84 24.86 7.85 7.25
N ILE A 85 23.64 8.11 6.77
CA ILE A 85 23.06 9.46 6.68
C ILE A 85 22.80 10.05 8.07
N LEU A 86 22.25 9.24 8.97
CA LEU A 86 21.87 9.70 10.31
C LEU A 86 22.99 9.58 11.35
N ASP A 87 24.15 9.05 10.96
CA ASP A 87 25.29 8.74 11.84
C ASP A 87 24.88 7.84 13.03
N LEU A 88 24.19 6.74 12.72
CA LEU A 88 23.67 5.78 13.68
C LEU A 88 24.15 4.37 13.38
N GLN A 89 24.11 3.49 14.39
CA GLN A 89 24.28 2.06 14.19
C GLN A 89 23.06 1.45 13.49
N GLU A 90 23.25 0.49 12.59
CA GLU A 90 22.13 -0.18 11.90
C GLU A 90 21.12 -0.79 12.87
N ALA A 91 21.59 -1.33 14.01
CA ALA A 91 20.72 -1.86 15.06
C ALA A 91 19.79 -0.77 15.62
N THR A 92 20.32 0.45 15.84
CA THR A 92 19.53 1.61 16.29
C THR A 92 18.51 2.04 15.24
N VAL A 93 18.89 2.01 13.96
CA VAL A 93 17.97 2.31 12.84
C VAL A 93 16.83 1.29 12.82
N LYS A 94 17.13 -0.02 12.92
CA LYS A 94 16.11 -1.10 12.97
C LYS A 94 15.13 -0.89 14.13
N THR A 95 15.63 -0.58 15.33
CA THR A 95 14.76 -0.33 16.50
C THR A 95 13.92 0.92 16.31
N ARG A 96 14.48 2.02 15.79
CA ARG A 96 13.74 3.28 15.53
C ARG A 96 12.67 3.10 14.47
N LEU A 97 12.98 2.38 13.38
CA LEU A 97 12.00 2.02 12.34
C LEU A 97 10.87 1.16 12.91
N HIS A 98 11.22 0.18 13.74
CA HIS A 98 10.22 -0.67 14.37
C HIS A 98 9.24 0.16 15.21
N ARG A 99 9.76 1.02 16.08
CA ARG A 99 8.94 1.91 16.92
C ARG A 99 8.13 2.91 16.11
N GLY A 100 8.73 3.49 15.07
CA GLY A 100 8.03 4.41 14.16
C GLY A 100 6.84 3.76 13.48
N ARG A 101 7.02 2.55 12.92
CA ARG A 101 5.93 1.80 12.26
C ARG A 101 4.84 1.37 13.23
N MET A 102 5.19 0.98 14.46
CA MET A 102 4.21 0.71 15.52
C MET A 102 3.40 1.95 15.91
N ALA A 103 4.05 3.10 16.04
CA ALA A 103 3.36 4.36 16.32
C ALA A 103 2.39 4.74 15.19
N LEU A 104 2.79 4.58 13.92
CA LEU A 104 1.90 4.82 12.78
C LEU A 104 0.73 3.83 12.73
N ALA A 105 0.98 2.53 12.96
CA ALA A 105 -0.07 1.51 13.00
C ALA A 105 -1.07 1.78 14.13
N SER A 106 -0.60 2.24 15.29
CA SER A 106 -1.45 2.62 16.41
C SER A 106 -2.32 3.82 16.10
N ALA A 107 -1.73 4.85 15.49
CA ALA A 107 -2.48 6.02 15.08
C ALA A 107 -3.53 5.65 14.01
N LEU A 108 -3.21 4.79 13.04
CA LEU A 108 -4.13 4.37 11.96
C LEU A 108 -5.36 3.63 12.47
N THR A 109 -5.16 2.78 13.48
CA THR A 109 -6.23 1.95 14.03
C THR A 109 -7.03 2.69 15.11
N GLY A 110 -6.54 3.84 15.60
CA GLY A 110 -7.08 4.50 16.78
C GLY A 110 -7.00 3.65 18.04
N GLN A 111 -6.23 2.55 18.01
CA GLN A 111 -6.04 1.63 19.12
C GLN A 111 -4.56 1.61 19.51
N PRO A 112 -4.23 1.49 20.80
CA PRO A 112 -2.85 1.25 21.21
C PRO A 112 -2.41 -0.11 20.65
N VAL A 113 -1.50 -0.08 19.68
CA VAL A 113 -0.72 -1.27 19.27
C VAL A 113 0.32 -1.44 20.36
N ALA A 114 -0.07 -2.11 21.45
CA ALA A 114 0.76 -2.22 22.65
C ALA A 114 2.10 -2.89 22.33
N GLU A 115 3.22 -2.25 22.71
CA GLU A 115 4.59 -2.77 22.58
C GLU A 115 4.80 -4.11 23.30
N SER A 116 3.91 -4.47 24.22
CA SER A 116 3.99 -5.65 25.06
C SER A 116 2.76 -6.55 24.92
N HIS A 117 2.31 -6.83 23.69
CA HIS A 117 1.49 -8.02 23.50
C HIS A 117 2.40 -9.24 23.61
N THR A 118 2.50 -9.80 24.82
CA THR A 118 3.02 -11.15 25.03
C THR A 118 1.87 -12.12 24.82
N PRO A 119 1.78 -12.77 23.65
CA PRO A 119 0.78 -13.81 23.46
C PRO A 119 1.02 -14.92 24.49
N GLU A 120 -0.01 -15.31 25.22
CA GLU A 120 0.06 -16.41 26.19
C GLU A 120 -0.54 -17.67 25.57
N GLY A 121 0.13 -18.83 25.71
CA GLY A 121 -0.32 -20.13 25.22
C GLY A 121 0.47 -20.70 24.03
N ALA A 122 0.00 -21.82 23.49
CA ALA A 122 0.72 -22.65 22.51
C ALA A 122 0.99 -21.99 21.13
N GLY A 123 0.48 -20.78 20.89
CA GLY A 123 0.68 -20.00 19.66
C GLY A 123 1.53 -18.74 19.84
N ALA A 124 2.12 -18.55 21.03
CA ALA A 124 2.83 -17.33 21.39
C ALA A 124 4.05 -17.04 20.51
N GLN A 125 4.90 -18.06 20.34
CA GLN A 125 6.11 -17.94 19.55
C GLN A 125 5.78 -17.69 18.07
N ALA A 126 4.80 -18.41 17.51
CA ALA A 126 4.37 -18.21 16.13
C ALA A 126 3.85 -16.79 15.87
N CYS A 127 3.15 -16.19 16.83
CA CYS A 127 2.71 -14.80 16.74
C CYS A 127 3.89 -13.82 16.68
N LEU A 128 4.88 -14.01 17.56
CA LEU A 128 6.08 -13.18 17.59
C LEU A 128 6.91 -13.33 16.32
N ASP A 129 7.12 -14.57 15.87
CA ASP A 129 7.88 -14.89 14.66
C ASP A 129 7.26 -14.25 13.42
N LEU A 130 5.92 -14.29 13.29
CA LEU A 130 5.21 -13.67 12.18
C LEU A 130 5.31 -12.14 12.20
N LEU A 131 5.21 -11.52 13.38
CA LEU A 131 5.42 -10.08 13.53
C LEU A 131 6.86 -9.70 13.15
N GLN A 132 7.86 -10.44 13.65
CA GLN A 132 9.27 -10.21 13.31
C GLN A 132 9.51 -10.38 11.80
N ALA A 133 8.99 -11.45 11.19
CA ALA A 133 9.12 -11.70 9.76
C ALA A 133 8.48 -10.59 8.91
N ARG A 134 7.32 -10.06 9.33
CA ARG A 134 6.67 -8.91 8.68
C ARG A 134 7.53 -7.66 8.74
N MET A 135 8.12 -7.38 9.91
CA MET A 135 8.99 -6.22 10.12
C MET A 135 10.27 -6.33 9.29
N ASP A 136 10.86 -7.51 9.23
CA ASP A 136 12.04 -7.80 8.41
C ASP A 136 11.76 -7.69 6.90
N ALA A 137 10.58 -8.15 6.46
CA ALA A 137 10.15 -7.95 5.08
C ALA A 137 10.05 -6.45 4.74
N GLY A 138 9.45 -5.64 5.62
CA GLY A 138 9.40 -4.19 5.47
C GLY A 138 10.79 -3.54 5.49
N ASN A 139 11.74 -4.07 6.27
CA ASN A 139 13.13 -3.60 6.30
C ASN A 139 13.87 -3.89 4.98
N ARG A 140 13.57 -5.02 4.35
CA ARG A 140 14.09 -5.40 3.02
C ARG A 140 13.34 -4.74 1.87
N GLY A 141 12.21 -4.09 2.12
CA GLY A 141 11.34 -3.52 1.09
C GLY A 141 10.65 -4.58 0.22
N VAL A 142 10.46 -5.80 0.74
CA VAL A 142 9.80 -6.89 0.01
C VAL A 142 8.36 -7.08 0.51
N PRO A 143 7.39 -7.38 -0.37
CA PRO A 143 6.03 -7.70 0.05
C PRO A 143 6.02 -8.87 1.04
N PHE A 144 5.20 -8.76 2.07
CA PHE A 144 4.98 -9.84 3.03
C PHE A 144 3.58 -10.42 2.82
N PRO A 145 3.46 -11.70 2.38
CA PRO A 145 2.15 -12.31 2.21
C PRO A 145 1.51 -12.51 3.58
N ILE A 146 0.27 -12.02 3.75
CA ILE A 146 -0.49 -12.22 5.00
C ILE A 146 -0.71 -13.74 5.17
N PRO A 147 -0.13 -14.37 6.20
CA PRO A 147 -0.28 -15.80 6.41
C PRO A 147 -1.75 -16.13 6.68
N LYS A 148 -2.26 -17.22 6.08
CA LYS A 148 -3.59 -17.78 6.42
C LYS A 148 -3.61 -18.49 7.79
N VAL A 149 -2.52 -18.40 8.53
CA VAL A 149 -2.33 -19.02 9.84
C VAL A 149 -3.16 -18.26 10.87
N VAL A 150 -3.85 -18.99 11.77
CA VAL A 150 -4.64 -18.39 12.84
C VAL A 150 -3.70 -17.86 13.92
N VAL A 151 -3.49 -16.54 13.94
CA VAL A 151 -2.90 -15.80 15.06
C VAL A 151 -4.01 -15.18 15.91
N CYS A 152 -3.67 -14.76 17.13
CA CYS A 152 -4.60 -14.04 17.99
C CYS A 152 -5.10 -12.74 17.33
N ASP A 153 -6.27 -12.27 17.73
CA ASP A 153 -6.91 -11.09 17.13
C ASP A 153 -6.12 -9.79 17.33
N HIS A 154 -5.25 -9.72 18.34
CA HIS A 154 -4.35 -8.59 18.51
C HIS A 154 -3.28 -8.57 17.39
N CYS A 155 -2.53 -9.66 17.24
CA CYS A 155 -1.49 -9.77 16.21
C CYS A 155 -2.06 -9.61 14.80
N ARG A 156 -3.26 -10.13 14.54
CA ARG A 156 -3.94 -9.95 13.24
C ARG A 156 -4.16 -8.48 12.92
N ARG A 157 -4.78 -7.72 13.84
CA ARG A 157 -5.01 -6.29 13.68
C ARG A 157 -3.70 -5.52 13.51
N THR A 158 -2.66 -5.88 14.26
CA THR A 158 -1.34 -5.25 14.13
C THR A 158 -0.71 -5.51 12.77
N LEU A 159 -0.75 -6.76 12.28
CA LEU A 159 -0.23 -7.12 10.96
C LEU A 159 -0.97 -6.40 9.83
N GLU A 160 -2.30 -6.34 9.91
CA GLU A 160 -3.15 -5.61 8.96
C GLU A 160 -2.85 -4.11 8.97
N ALA A 161 -2.74 -3.51 10.16
CA ALA A 161 -2.39 -2.10 10.30
C ALA A 161 -1.01 -1.80 9.71
N LEU A 162 0.00 -2.62 10.01
CA LEU A 162 1.33 -2.52 9.42
C LEU A 162 1.32 -2.67 7.90
N HIS A 163 0.48 -3.56 7.35
CA HIS A 163 0.29 -3.69 5.90
C HIS A 163 -0.21 -2.38 5.30
N ARG A 164 -1.28 -1.80 5.87
CA ARG A 164 -1.83 -0.51 5.42
C ARG A 164 -0.81 0.63 5.50
N VAL A 165 0.01 0.71 6.55
CA VAL A 165 1.10 1.70 6.63
C VAL A 165 2.05 1.55 5.45
N SER A 166 2.51 0.32 5.17
CA SER A 166 3.45 0.08 4.06
C SER A 166 2.84 0.44 2.69
N ASP A 167 1.57 0.09 2.47
CA ASP A 167 0.86 0.43 1.23
C ASP A 167 0.70 1.94 1.06
N ALA A 168 0.35 2.64 2.15
CA ALA A 168 0.22 4.09 2.15
C ALA A 168 1.56 4.80 1.91
N CYS A 169 2.64 4.35 2.54
CA CYS A 169 3.98 4.88 2.29
C CYS A 169 4.42 4.65 0.83
N ALA A 170 4.16 3.47 0.27
CA ALA A 170 4.44 3.16 -1.13
C ALA A 170 3.57 3.98 -2.10
N ALA A 171 2.34 4.31 -1.71
CA ALA A 171 1.48 5.21 -2.48
C ALA A 171 2.00 6.66 -2.45
N MET A 172 2.46 7.13 -1.30
CA MET A 172 3.01 8.48 -1.12
C MET A 172 4.24 8.73 -1.99
N SER A 173 5.15 7.75 -2.05
CA SER A 173 6.37 7.86 -2.87
C SER A 173 6.08 7.86 -4.37
N ALA A 174 4.90 7.38 -4.80
CA ALA A 174 4.47 7.46 -6.18
C ALA A 174 3.84 8.83 -6.56
N ASP A 175 3.37 9.60 -5.58
CA ASP A 175 2.58 10.83 -5.78
C ASP A 175 3.36 12.15 -5.62
N SER A 176 4.42 12.17 -4.80
CA SER A 176 5.21 13.38 -4.56
C SER A 176 6.46 13.45 -5.44
N MET A 177 6.58 14.52 -6.25
CA MET A 177 7.66 14.86 -7.19
C MET A 177 7.70 14.04 -8.49
N THR A 178 8.20 14.67 -9.56
CA THR A 178 8.57 13.90 -10.75
C THR A 178 9.59 12.84 -10.29
N PRO A 179 9.40 11.55 -10.59
CA PRO A 179 10.30 10.48 -10.12
C PRO A 179 11.77 10.74 -10.43
N SER A 180 12.03 11.55 -11.47
CA SER A 180 13.34 12.01 -11.94
C SER A 180 14.13 12.84 -10.92
N GLU A 181 13.50 13.80 -10.22
CA GLU A 181 14.23 14.76 -9.36
C GLU A 181 14.60 14.15 -8.01
N SER A 182 13.69 13.38 -7.40
CA SER A 182 14.00 12.61 -6.18
C SER A 182 15.06 11.54 -6.47
N GLN A 183 14.95 10.79 -7.58
CA GLN A 183 15.95 9.79 -7.95
C GLN A 183 17.34 10.40 -8.21
N ALA A 184 17.42 11.58 -8.82
CA ALA A 184 18.69 12.27 -9.05
C ALA A 184 19.35 12.72 -7.72
N LEU A 185 18.56 13.23 -6.77
CA LEU A 185 19.03 13.56 -5.43
C LEU A 185 19.51 12.31 -4.68
N LEU A 186 18.75 11.22 -4.70
CA LEU A 186 19.12 9.97 -4.05
C LEU A 186 20.38 9.34 -4.67
N GLN A 187 20.54 9.39 -5.99
CA GLN A 187 21.78 8.96 -6.67
C GLN A 187 22.98 9.82 -6.25
N SER A 188 22.79 11.13 -6.10
CA SER A 188 23.84 12.04 -5.63
C SER A 188 24.23 11.74 -4.18
N ILE A 189 23.25 11.49 -3.31
CA ILE A 189 23.47 11.08 -1.92
C ILE A 189 24.23 9.75 -1.88
N ARG A 190 23.82 8.75 -2.68
CA ARG A 190 24.54 7.47 -2.79
C ARG A 190 25.99 7.63 -3.23
N GLY A 191 26.26 8.50 -4.20
CA GLY A 191 27.62 8.83 -4.63
C GLY A 191 28.46 9.39 -3.49
N LEU A 192 27.94 10.36 -2.74
CA LEU A 192 28.62 10.95 -1.58
C LEU A 192 28.88 9.94 -0.46
N LEU A 193 27.92 9.05 -0.20
CA LEU A 193 28.08 7.98 0.79
C LEU A 193 29.14 6.96 0.37
N SER A 194 29.23 6.60 -0.92
CA SER A 194 30.30 5.71 -1.40
C SER A 194 31.69 6.30 -1.21
N THR A 195 31.89 7.60 -1.45
CA THR A 195 33.20 8.27 -1.27
C THR A 195 33.65 8.41 0.18
N ARG A 196 32.73 8.23 1.14
CA ARG A 196 33.01 8.37 2.58
C ARG A 196 33.34 7.03 3.24
N ASN A 197 33.13 5.93 2.51
CA ASN A 197 33.36 4.56 2.97
C ASN A 197 34.69 3.96 2.43
N ASP A 198 35.42 4.71 1.60
CA ASP A 198 36.80 4.44 1.13
C ASP A 198 37.81 5.28 1.93
#